data_AF-A0A914JPW8-F1
#
_entry.id   AF-A0A914JPW8-F1
#
_cell.length_a   1.000
_cell.length_b   1.000
_cell.length_c   1.000
_cell.angle_alpha   90.00
_cell.angle_beta   90.00
_cell.angle_gamma   90.00
#
_symmetry.space_group_name_H-M   'P 1'
#
loop_
_entity.id
_entity.type
_entity.pdbx_description
1 polymer ?
#
loop_
_entity_poly.entity_id
_entity_poly.type
_entity_poly.pdbx_seq_one_letter_code
_entity_poly.pdbx_strand_id
1 'polypeptide(L)'
;MEFYPNDITPNMTAEKPWTLSIAFKENTEQTDNAYTVDHYKLEVEYYPELFNTTAQSGIYIRNPDAEVEWHGEKTIGFTCSKSGLALTNDSSIVFEHLKLVAFGMFESSNFTDTQGFEQCKLDIRTSDLVPIVVGACLAGLVIIVLIAYLIGRQRARRQGYASV
;
A
#
# COMPACT_ATOMS: atom_id res chain seq x y z
N MET A 1 4.08 7.24 23.09
CA MET A 1 3.24 6.50 24.04
C MET A 1 3.74 5.07 24.01
N GLU A 2 4.52 4.68 25.01
CA GLU A 2 5.05 3.32 25.10
C GLU A 2 4.07 2.50 25.93
N PHE A 3 3.44 1.51 25.31
CA PHE A 3 2.60 0.55 26.00
C PHE A 3 3.51 -0.55 26.57
N TYR A 4 3.70 -0.55 27.88
CA TYR A 4 4.31 -1.65 28.60
C TYR A 4 3.19 -2.50 29.23
N PRO A 5 3.08 -3.80 28.93
CA PRO A 5 2.20 -4.68 29.68
C PRO A 5 2.74 -4.88 31.10
N ASN A 6 1.85 -4.76 32.10
CA ASN A 6 2.02 -5.14 33.51
C ASN A 6 2.74 -4.19 34.49
N ASP A 7 2.77 -2.88 34.26
CA ASP A 7 3.19 -1.89 35.28
C ASP A 7 4.64 -2.06 35.79
N ILE A 8 5.47 -2.81 35.06
CA ILE A 8 6.89 -2.99 35.36
C ILE A 8 7.65 -1.81 34.74
N THR A 9 8.18 -0.92 35.57
CA THR A 9 9.12 0.13 35.13
C THR A 9 10.56 -0.38 35.27
N PRO A 10 11.21 -0.86 34.19
CA PRO A 10 12.63 -1.20 34.27
C PRO A 10 13.46 0.05 34.57
N ASN A 11 14.54 -0.14 35.33
CA ASN A 11 15.52 0.89 35.63
C ASN A 11 16.01 1.54 34.32
N MET A 12 15.82 2.85 34.18
CA MET A 12 15.90 3.61 32.93
C MET A 12 17.33 3.80 32.42
N THR A 13 17.96 2.71 32.00
CA THR A 13 18.86 2.66 30.84
C THR A 13 18.20 1.78 29.80
N ALA A 14 16.99 2.17 29.38
CA ALA A 14 16.25 1.53 28.30
C ALA A 14 16.89 1.92 26.96
N GLU A 15 18.06 1.34 26.67
CA GLU A 15 18.61 1.32 25.32
C GLU A 15 17.71 0.42 24.47
N LYS A 16 16.75 1.07 23.81
CA LYS A 16 15.96 0.60 22.65
C LYS A 16 15.94 -0.93 22.44
N PRO A 17 14.91 -1.66 22.91
CA PRO A 17 14.87 -3.13 22.86
C PRO A 17 14.71 -3.73 21.45
N TRP A 18 14.65 -2.90 20.41
CA TRP A 18 14.60 -3.33 19.03
C TRP A 18 15.18 -2.29 18.07
N THR A 19 15.83 -2.77 17.00
CA THR A 19 16.36 -1.96 15.92
C THR A 19 15.80 -2.43 14.59
N LEU A 20 14.99 -1.58 13.97
CA LEU A 20 14.52 -1.75 12.60
C LEU A 20 15.45 -0.99 11.65
N SER A 21 16.04 -1.70 10.70
CA SER A 21 16.82 -1.12 9.61
C SER A 21 16.15 -1.42 8.29
N ILE A 22 15.93 -0.39 7.47
CA ILE A 22 15.33 -0.49 6.14
C ILE A 22 16.29 0.21 5.18
N ALA A 23 16.74 -0.51 4.17
CA ALA A 23 17.63 0.02 3.15
C ALA A 23 16.89 0.17 1.82
N PHE A 24 17.17 1.28 1.15
CA PHE A 24 16.60 1.60 -0.15
C PHE A 24 17.69 1.52 -1.20
N LYS A 25 17.31 1.11 -2.41
CA LYS A 25 18.16 1.10 -3.60
C LYS A 25 17.52 1.99 -4.66
N GLU A 26 18.35 2.85 -5.26
CA GLU A 26 17.97 3.65 -6.43
C GLU A 26 18.09 2.78 -7.68
N ASN A 27 17.03 2.74 -8.49
CA ASN A 27 17.00 2.10 -9.78
C ASN A 27 17.31 3.16 -10.86
N THR A 28 18.52 3.09 -11.42
CA THR A 28 19.01 4.03 -12.44
C THR A 28 18.68 3.62 -13.87
N GLU A 29 18.00 2.49 -14.08
CA GLU A 29 17.70 1.95 -15.42
C GLU A 29 16.36 2.45 -15.99
N GLN A 30 15.49 3.02 -15.16
CA GLN A 30 14.20 3.56 -15.57
C GLN A 30 14.31 5.08 -15.74
N THR A 31 13.61 5.64 -16.73
CA THR A 31 13.69 7.08 -17.10
C THR A 31 13.39 8.04 -15.95
N ASP A 32 12.65 7.56 -14.96
CA ASP A 32 12.36 8.22 -13.70
C ASP A 32 13.10 7.45 -12.61
N ASN A 33 14.17 8.04 -12.04
CA ASN A 33 15.03 7.41 -11.02
C ASN A 33 14.16 6.95 -9.83
N ALA A 34 13.73 5.69 -9.86
CA ALA A 34 12.79 5.13 -8.89
C ALA A 34 13.55 4.50 -7.72
N TYR A 35 13.11 4.72 -6.49
CA TYR A 35 13.67 4.02 -5.33
C TYR A 35 12.81 2.82 -4.97
N THR A 36 13.46 1.77 -4.47
CA THR A 36 12.83 0.54 -4.01
C THR A 36 13.43 0.09 -2.70
N VAL A 37 12.71 -0.69 -1.92
CA VAL A 37 13.25 -1.34 -0.72
C VAL A 37 14.10 -2.54 -1.13
N ASP A 38 15.38 -2.53 -0.72
CA ASP A 38 16.33 -3.60 -1.05
C ASP A 38 16.34 -4.67 0.05
N HIS A 39 16.66 -4.27 1.28
CA HIS A 39 16.68 -5.16 2.43
C HIS A 39 16.14 -4.48 3.68
N TYR A 40 15.52 -5.26 4.55
CA TYR A 40 15.12 -4.81 5.87
C TYR A 40 15.39 -5.91 6.90
N LYS A 41 15.77 -5.47 8.09
CA LYS A 41 16.02 -6.33 9.24
C LYS A 41 15.43 -5.73 10.50
N LEU A 42 14.93 -6.60 11.36
CA LEU A 42 14.48 -6.25 12.70
C LEU A 42 15.29 -7.08 13.70
N GLU A 43 16.07 -6.38 14.51
CA GLU A 43 16.82 -6.96 15.62
C GLU A 43 16.05 -6.65 16.90
N VAL A 44 15.81 -7.66 17.74
CA VAL A 44 15.07 -7.53 19.00
C VAL A 44 15.93 -8.12 20.11
N GLU A 45 16.04 -7.41 21.22
CA GLU A 45 16.60 -7.95 22.46
C GLU A 45 15.46 -8.39 23.37
N TYR A 46 15.57 -9.62 23.88
CA TYR A 46 14.56 -10.20 24.74
C TYR A 46 15.00 -10.13 26.20
N TYR A 47 14.08 -9.68 27.06
CA TYR A 47 14.23 -9.78 28.50
C TYR A 47 13.61 -11.10 28.97
N PRO A 48 14.41 -12.06 29.48
CA PRO A 48 13.92 -13.38 29.88
C PRO A 48 12.79 -13.31 30.91
N GLU A 49 12.84 -12.32 31.80
CA GLU A 49 11.84 -12.11 32.85
C GLU A 49 10.49 -11.62 32.32
N LEU A 50 10.46 -10.96 31.15
CA LEU A 50 9.23 -10.42 30.55
C LEU A 50 8.63 -11.32 29.48
N PHE A 51 9.47 -12.04 28.74
CA PHE A 51 9.06 -12.77 27.55
C PHE A 51 9.06 -14.29 27.72
N ASN A 52 9.29 -14.82 28.93
CA ASN A 52 9.37 -16.25 29.25
C ASN A 52 10.16 -17.03 28.18
N THR A 53 11.33 -16.49 27.83
CA THR A 53 12.17 -16.99 26.74
C THR A 53 13.59 -17.19 27.23
N THR A 54 14.21 -18.27 26.75
CA THR A 54 15.64 -18.54 26.93
C THR A 54 16.51 -17.83 25.89
N ALA A 55 15.92 -17.29 24.82
CA ALA A 55 16.65 -16.53 23.81
C ALA A 55 16.90 -15.10 24.29
N GLN A 56 18.12 -14.60 24.13
CA GLN A 56 18.51 -13.24 24.56
C GLN A 56 18.29 -12.20 23.45
N SER A 57 18.25 -12.64 22.19
CA SER A 57 17.98 -11.77 21.04
C SER A 57 17.36 -12.55 19.87
N GLY A 58 16.72 -11.83 18.96
CA GLY A 58 16.14 -12.37 17.72
C GLY A 58 16.45 -11.45 16.54
N ILE A 59 16.84 -12.05 15.43
CA ILE A 59 17.07 -11.34 14.17
C ILE A 59 16.04 -11.83 13.15
N TYR A 60 15.25 -10.91 12.64
CA TYR A 60 14.22 -11.15 11.65
C TYR A 60 14.61 -10.44 10.37
N ILE A 61 14.81 -11.19 9.30
CA ILE A 61 15.14 -10.66 7.98
C ILE A 61 13.92 -10.73 7.06
N ARG A 62 13.97 -9.96 5.97
CA ARG A 62 13.02 -10.02 4.86
C ARG A 62 12.73 -11.47 4.46
N ASN A 63 11.45 -11.83 4.43
CA ASN A 63 11.02 -13.10 3.85
C ASN A 63 11.29 -13.08 2.32
N PRO A 64 11.94 -14.11 1.74
CA PRO A 64 12.20 -14.17 0.30
C PRO A 64 10.93 -14.07 -0.54
N ASP A 65 9.82 -14.66 -0.07
CA ASP A 65 8.54 -14.70 -0.77
C ASP A 65 7.71 -13.42 -0.57
N ALA A 66 8.18 -12.48 0.26
CA ALA A 66 7.49 -11.22 0.47
C ALA A 66 7.66 -10.29 -0.73
N GLU A 67 6.55 -9.74 -1.22
CA GLU A 67 6.57 -8.59 -2.13
C GLU A 67 6.46 -7.30 -1.31
N VAL A 68 7.30 -6.30 -1.61
CA VAL A 68 7.27 -4.99 -0.97
C VAL A 68 6.94 -3.95 -2.03
N GLU A 69 5.80 -3.29 -1.87
CA GLU A 69 5.28 -2.32 -2.85
C GLU A 69 5.80 -0.89 -2.64
N TRP A 70 6.81 -0.70 -1.79
CA TRP A 70 7.32 0.62 -1.47
C TRP A 70 8.24 1.08 -2.61
N HIS A 71 7.65 1.76 -3.56
CA HIS A 71 8.34 2.40 -4.67
C HIS A 71 7.85 3.84 -4.85
N GLY A 72 8.71 4.67 -5.41
CA GLY A 72 8.35 6.02 -5.82
C GLY A 72 9.44 6.62 -6.69
N GLU A 73 9.07 7.65 -7.44
CA GLU A 73 10.01 8.45 -8.21
C GLU A 73 10.81 9.38 -7.28
N LYS A 74 12.04 9.77 -7.65
CA LYS A 74 12.95 10.59 -6.84
C LYS A 74 12.34 11.85 -6.21
N THR A 75 11.39 12.50 -6.89
CA THR A 75 10.74 13.74 -6.42
C THR A 75 9.36 13.49 -5.79
N ILE A 76 8.83 12.27 -5.92
CA ILE A 76 7.48 11.87 -5.51
C ILE A 76 7.59 10.92 -4.30
N GLY A 77 6.81 11.21 -3.26
CA GLY A 77 6.75 10.32 -2.09
C GLY A 77 5.88 9.10 -2.35
N PHE A 78 6.07 8.07 -1.53
CA PHE A 78 5.14 6.97 -1.43
C PHE A 78 4.25 7.17 -0.20
N THR A 79 2.95 6.96 -0.36
CA THR A 79 1.98 7.02 0.74
C THR A 79 1.09 5.77 0.75
N CYS A 80 0.81 5.25 1.94
CA CYS A 80 -0.08 4.12 2.10
C CYS A 80 -0.78 4.16 3.47
N SER A 81 -2.11 3.93 3.47
CA SER A 81 -2.89 3.91 4.70
C SER A 81 -2.51 2.74 5.60
N LYS A 82 -2.25 1.58 5.00
CA LYS A 82 -1.79 0.38 5.71
C LYS A 82 -0.80 -0.41 4.87
N SER A 83 0.41 -0.60 5.37
CA SER A 83 1.44 -1.37 4.67
C SER A 83 2.17 -2.33 5.59
N GLY A 84 2.50 -3.52 5.08
CA GLY A 84 3.11 -4.59 5.85
C GLY A 84 4.46 -5.03 5.28
N LEU A 85 5.42 -5.33 6.15
CA LEU A 85 6.67 -6.00 5.80
C LEU A 85 6.68 -7.39 6.43
N ALA A 86 6.71 -8.43 5.59
CA ALA A 86 6.75 -9.81 6.03
C ALA A 86 8.19 -10.27 6.31
N LEU A 87 8.43 -10.69 7.54
CA LEU A 87 9.71 -11.18 8.00
C LEU A 87 9.72 -12.71 8.03
N THR A 88 10.89 -13.27 8.30
CA THR A 88 11.06 -14.71 8.58
C THR A 88 10.28 -15.11 9.84
N ASN A 89 9.92 -16.40 9.98
CA ASN A 89 9.20 -16.96 11.12
C ASN A 89 7.78 -16.37 11.30
N ASP A 90 7.02 -16.22 10.21
CA ASP A 90 5.63 -15.73 10.19
C ASP A 90 5.41 -14.41 10.94
N SER A 91 6.47 -13.62 11.08
CA SER A 91 6.45 -12.34 11.75
C SER A 91 6.20 -11.24 10.73
N SER A 92 5.45 -10.20 11.09
CA SER A 92 5.16 -9.08 10.18
C SER A 92 5.16 -7.75 10.91
N ILE A 93 5.73 -6.73 10.28
CA ILE A 93 5.64 -5.34 10.76
C ILE A 93 4.53 -4.66 9.97
N VAL A 94 3.62 -3.99 10.65
CA VAL A 94 2.54 -3.22 10.01
C VAL A 94 2.70 -1.75 10.33
N PHE A 95 2.64 -0.92 9.30
CA PHE A 95 2.67 0.52 9.37
C PHE A 95 1.29 1.08 9.05
N GLU A 96 0.86 2.07 9.83
CA GLU A 96 -0.35 2.84 9.59
C GLU A 96 0.04 4.26 9.15
N HIS A 97 -0.64 4.79 8.13
CA HIS A 97 -0.40 6.12 7.58
C HIS A 97 1.07 6.37 7.20
N LEU A 98 1.66 5.41 6.49
CA LEU A 98 3.05 5.45 6.06
C LEU A 98 3.23 6.51 4.96
N LYS A 99 4.19 7.41 5.18
CA LYS A 99 4.71 8.35 4.17
C LYS A 99 6.22 8.28 4.15
N LEU A 100 6.80 8.07 2.98
CA LEU A 100 8.26 8.02 2.84
C LEU A 100 8.71 8.57 1.48
N VAL A 101 9.95 9.05 1.46
CA VAL A 101 10.70 9.36 0.26
C VAL A 101 12.15 8.92 0.51
N ALA A 102 12.80 8.33 -0.49
CA ALA A 102 14.23 8.08 -0.46
C ALA A 102 14.93 8.86 -1.58
N PHE A 103 16.17 9.28 -1.34
CA PHE A 103 17.04 9.99 -2.30
C PHE A 103 16.52 11.32 -2.86
N GLY A 104 15.36 11.80 -2.39
CA GLY A 104 14.82 13.12 -2.73
C GLY A 104 15.62 14.24 -2.05
N MET A 105 16.01 15.24 -2.83
CA MET A 105 16.61 16.47 -2.31
C MET A 105 15.50 17.50 -2.07
N PHE A 106 15.17 17.73 -0.80
CA PHE A 106 14.17 18.72 -0.40
C PHE A 106 14.83 19.89 0.33
N GLU A 107 14.29 21.10 0.16
CA GLU A 107 14.75 22.29 0.88
C GLU A 107 14.42 22.25 2.38
N SER A 108 13.46 21.41 2.77
CA SER A 108 13.04 21.24 4.16
C SER A 108 12.90 19.77 4.53
N SER A 109 13.06 19.46 5.81
CA SER A 109 12.93 18.10 6.35
C SER A 109 11.46 17.62 6.47
N ASN A 110 10.49 18.43 6.07
CA ASN A 110 9.06 18.13 6.19
C ASN A 110 8.46 17.83 4.82
N PHE A 111 7.46 16.94 4.80
CA PHE A 111 6.62 16.72 3.63
C PHE A 111 5.74 17.95 3.37
N THR A 112 5.84 18.53 2.18
CA THR A 112 5.00 19.65 1.75
C THR A 112 3.69 19.14 1.16
N ASP A 113 2.59 19.87 1.35
CA ASP A 113 1.29 19.50 0.75
C ASP A 113 1.28 19.57 -0.79
N THR A 114 2.23 20.29 -1.38
CA THR A 114 2.42 20.37 -2.84
C THR A 114 3.23 19.21 -3.41
N GLN A 115 3.76 18.33 -2.56
CA GLN A 115 4.51 17.17 -3.00
C GLN A 115 3.57 16.09 -3.53
N GLY A 116 3.90 15.54 -4.70
CA GLY A 116 3.19 14.38 -5.23
C GLY A 116 3.43 13.15 -4.36
N PHE A 117 2.39 12.36 -4.13
CA PHE A 117 2.51 11.05 -3.49
C PHE A 117 1.87 9.96 -4.34
N GLU A 118 2.63 8.92 -4.64
CA GLU A 118 2.13 7.68 -5.21
C GLU A 118 1.43 6.86 -4.13
N GLN A 119 0.22 6.38 -4.44
CA GLN A 119 -0.58 5.58 -3.52
C GLN A 119 -0.31 4.08 -3.72
N CYS A 120 -0.26 3.32 -2.63
CA CYS A 120 -0.15 1.86 -2.69
C CYS A 120 -1.36 1.19 -3.34
N LYS A 121 -1.20 -0.03 -3.88
CA LYS A 121 -2.28 -0.75 -4.54
C LYS A 121 -3.48 -1.00 -3.63
N LEU A 122 -3.23 -1.18 -2.33
CA LEU A 122 -4.30 -1.39 -1.35
C LEU A 122 -5.25 -0.18 -1.29
N ASP A 123 -4.72 1.04 -1.28
CA ASP A 123 -5.50 2.28 -1.24
C ASP A 123 -6.21 2.56 -2.58
N ILE A 124 -5.60 2.14 -3.70
CA ILE A 124 -6.24 2.21 -5.01
C ILE A 124 -7.40 1.20 -5.11
N ARG A 125 -7.26 0.01 -4.53
CA ARG A 125 -8.28 -1.05 -4.56
C ARG A 125 -9.45 -0.79 -3.63
N THR A 126 -9.23 -0.12 -2.50
CA THR A 126 -10.32 0.35 -1.63
C THR A 126 -11.07 1.52 -2.24
N SER A 127 -10.49 2.20 -3.24
CA SER A 127 -11.19 3.23 -4.00
C SER A 127 -12.28 2.59 -4.86
N ASP A 128 -13.52 3.05 -4.70
CA ASP A 128 -14.73 2.60 -5.42
C ASP A 128 -14.67 2.83 -6.94
N LEU A 129 -13.51 3.21 -7.49
CA LEU A 129 -13.29 3.47 -8.90
C LEU A 129 -13.66 2.28 -9.78
N VAL A 130 -13.28 1.06 -9.40
CA VAL A 130 -13.60 -0.15 -10.18
C VAL A 130 -15.11 -0.38 -10.30
N PRO A 131 -15.90 -0.48 -9.21
CA PRO A 131 -17.34 -0.65 -9.32
C PRO A 131 -18.03 0.53 -10.04
N ILE A 132 -17.53 1.77 -9.89
CA ILE A 132 -18.07 2.94 -10.60
C ILE A 132 -17.91 2.79 -12.12
N VAL A 133 -16.72 2.44 -12.59
CA VAL A 133 -16.44 2.27 -14.03
C VAL A 133 -17.28 1.14 -14.61
N VAL A 134 -17.35 0.01 -13.91
CA VAL A 134 -18.20 -1.12 -14.33
C VAL A 134 -19.67 -0.70 -14.41
N GLY A 135 -20.16 0.06 -13.42
CA GLY A 135 -21.53 0.59 -13.42
C GLY A 135 -21.82 1.52 -14.61
N ALA A 136 -20.92 2.44 -14.93
CA ALA A 136 -21.06 3.35 -16.07
C ALA A 136 -21.11 2.61 -17.41
N CYS A 137 -20.24 1.60 -17.61
CA CYS A 137 -20.25 0.78 -18.81
C CYS A 137 -21.56 0.00 -18.98
N LEU A 138 -22.07 -0.62 -17.91
CA LEU A 138 -23.32 -1.36 -17.94
C LEU A 138 -24.52 -0.44 -18.22
N ALA A 139 -24.59 0.72 -17.58
CA ALA A 139 -25.66 1.70 -17.81
C ALA A 139 -25.64 2.22 -19.26
N GLY A 140 -24.45 2.52 -19.80
CA GLY A 140 -24.29 2.95 -21.19
C GLY A 140 -24.79 1.90 -22.20
N LEU A 141 -24.43 0.63 -22.00
CA LEU A 141 -24.89 -0.47 -22.86
C LEU A 141 -26.42 -0.61 -22.85
N VAL A 142 -27.06 -0.51 -21.68
CA VAL A 142 -28.52 -0.58 -21.57
C VAL A 142 -29.19 0.55 -22.35
N ILE A 143 -28.69 1.78 -22.25
CA ILE A 143 -29.23 2.93 -23.00
C ILE A 143 -29.11 2.70 -24.51
N ILE A 144 -27.96 2.22 -24.99
CA ILE A 144 -27.75 1.92 -26.42
C ILE A 144 -28.75 0.86 -26.90
N VAL A 145 -28.93 -0.22 -26.15
CA VAL A 145 -29.88 -1.29 -26.48
C VAL A 145 -31.31 -0.76 -26.51
N LEU A 146 -31.69 0.09 -25.55
CA LEU A 146 -33.03 0.71 -25.53
C LEU A 146 -33.28 1.61 -26.74
N ILE A 147 -32.31 2.44 -27.12
CA ILE A 147 -32.41 3.30 -28.32
C ILE A 147 -32.56 2.42 -29.56
N ALA A 148 -31.71 1.41 -29.73
CA ALA A 148 -31.78 0.47 -30.84
C ALA A 148 -33.13 -0.26 -30.89
N TYR A 149 -33.64 -0.70 -29.74
CA TYR A 149 -34.94 -1.33 -29.61
C TYR A 149 -36.09 -0.39 -30.00
N LEU A 150 -36.07 0.87 -29.56
CA LEU A 150 -37.11 1.84 -29.91
C LEU A 150 -37.15 2.11 -31.41
N ILE A 151 -35.99 2.26 -32.05
CA ILE A 151 -35.89 2.43 -33.52
C ILE A 151 -36.39 1.18 -34.24
N GLY A 152 -35.95 -0.01 -33.82
CA GLY A 152 -36.41 -1.28 -34.39
C GLY A 152 -37.92 -1.48 -34.25
N ARG A 153 -38.46 -1.19 -33.06
CA ARG A 153 -39.89 -1.27 -32.77
C ARG A 153 -40.70 -0.29 -33.60
N GLN A 154 -40.22 0.92 -33.82
CA GLN A 154 -40.89 1.88 -34.69
C GLN A 154 -40.92 1.41 -36.16
N ARG A 155 -39.85 0.79 -36.64
CA ARG A 155 -39.80 0.24 -38.01
C ARG A 155 -40.76 -0.94 -38.19
N ALA A 156 -40.82 -1.86 -37.23
CA ALA A 156 -41.71 -3.01 -37.27
C ALA A 156 -43.20 -2.58 -37.29
N ARG A 157 -43.58 -1.56 -36.52
CA ARG A 157 -44.95 -1.02 -36.54
C ARG A 157 -45.38 -0.43 -37.89
N ARG A 158 -44.44 0.06 -38.69
CA ARG A 158 -44.72 0.61 -40.03
C ARG A 158 -44.88 -0.45 -41.12
N GLN A 159 -44.56 -1.73 -40.84
CA GLN A 159 -44.60 -2.81 -41.83
C GLN A 159 -45.82 -3.76 -41.67
N GLY A 160 -46.77 -3.43 -40.79
CA GLY A 160 -47.79 -4.39 -40.30
C GLY A 160 -49.22 -4.29 -40.84
N TYR A 161 -49.55 -3.41 -41.80
CA TYR A 161 -50.92 -3.36 -42.36
C TYR A 161 -50.89 -3.10 -43.86
N ALA A 162 -50.53 -4.14 -44.61
CA ALA A 162 -50.81 -4.28 -46.03
C ALA A 162 -50.80 -5.78 -46.38
N SER A 163 -51.71 -6.53 -45.78
CA SER A 163 -52.13 -7.84 -46.30
C SER A 163 -53.55 -7.70 -46.82
N VAL A 164 -53.71 -8.11 -48.08
CA VAL A 164 -54.92 -8.15 -48.93
C VAL A 164 -56.12 -8.75 -48.22
#